data_AF-A0A838F5T6-F1
#
_entry.id   AF-A0A838F5T6-F1
#
_cell.length_a   1.000
_cell.length_b   1.000
_cell.length_c   1.000
_cell.angle_alpha   90.00
_cell.angle_beta   90.00
_cell.angle_gamma   90.00
#
_symmetry.space_group_name_H-M   'P 1'
#
loop_
_entity.id
_entity.type
_entity.pdbx_description
1 polymer ?
#
loop_
_entity_poly.entity_id
_entity_poly.type
_entity_poly.pdbx_seq_one_letter_code
_entity_poly.pdbx_strand_id
1 'polypeptide(L)'
;MKKTLLISLLFLFFQAGFAQTVVNSINAQYRNGQTFIKWNVITGDTGFYYVYRFDHQITNNNIDSAKYVGRVPHNFSLNYFLTLGTKQVVGSPQRYFVINRDPLDSLNESQCFFVATCSKDKSVYYAVTSDSLGLDGTMVENRYIIPGANSIMSSVSEKVAPIEAILQIDDLPLLIDSTLFYDAYTVFGGNVKTQYTPEMTNEGCLPFNMGIVPDDDPAGPNASTFFFYGGGGNAYENVSGIHI
;
A
#
# COMPACT_ATOMS: atom_id res chain seq x y z
N MET A 1 35.18 -53.17 20.14
CA MET A 1 34.61 -51.84 20.44
C MET A 1 35.05 -50.77 19.41
N LYS A 2 34.74 -50.91 18.11
CA LYS A 2 35.18 -49.95 17.07
C LYS A 2 34.17 -49.69 15.92
N LYS A 3 32.90 -50.11 16.03
CA LYS A 3 31.92 -49.99 14.93
C LYS A 3 30.73 -49.04 15.18
N THR A 4 30.63 -48.44 16.36
CA THR A 4 29.52 -47.52 16.72
C THR A 4 29.84 -46.04 16.58
N LEU A 5 31.09 -45.67 16.28
CA LEU A 5 31.52 -44.26 16.19
C LEU A 5 31.33 -43.62 14.81
N LEU A 6 30.96 -44.40 13.78
CA LEU A 6 30.85 -43.90 12.40
C LEU A 6 29.43 -43.46 12.00
N ILE A 7 28.41 -43.72 12.82
CA ILE A 7 27.01 -43.40 12.51
C ILE A 7 26.60 -42.01 13.06
N SER A 8 27.24 -41.52 14.12
CA SER A 8 26.96 -40.17 14.65
C SER A 8 27.59 -39.03 13.83
N LEU A 9 28.51 -39.31 12.92
CA LEU A 9 29.13 -38.28 12.07
C LEU A 9 28.36 -38.03 10.76
N LEU A 10 27.39 -38.88 10.41
CA LEU A 10 26.58 -38.75 9.18
C LEU A 10 25.20 -38.12 9.43
N PHE A 11 24.87 -37.74 10.66
CA PHE A 11 23.64 -37.02 11.02
C PHE A 11 23.85 -35.50 11.23
N LEU A 12 25.04 -35.00 10.88
CA LEU A 12 25.34 -33.58 10.72
C LEU A 12 25.14 -33.11 9.26
N PHE A 13 24.42 -33.89 8.46
CA PHE A 13 23.94 -33.43 7.16
C PHE A 13 22.83 -32.41 7.36
N PHE A 14 23.25 -31.14 7.42
CA PHE A 14 22.58 -30.02 6.78
C PHE A 14 21.06 -29.98 6.98
N GLN A 15 20.62 -29.63 8.20
CA GLN A 15 19.51 -28.69 8.27
C GLN A 15 20.04 -27.33 7.80
N ALA A 16 20.29 -27.20 6.50
CA ALA A 16 20.19 -25.90 5.86
C ALA A 16 18.71 -25.55 5.96
N GLY A 17 18.32 -24.95 7.09
CA GLY A 17 16.99 -24.38 7.25
C GLY A 17 16.82 -23.44 6.08
N PHE A 18 15.91 -23.77 5.17
CA PHE A 18 15.51 -22.85 4.11
C PHE A 18 15.04 -21.60 4.84
N ALA A 19 15.85 -20.54 4.78
CA ALA A 19 15.47 -19.25 5.35
C ALA A 19 14.24 -18.82 4.57
N GLN A 20 13.08 -18.97 5.21
CA GLN A 20 11.82 -18.64 4.57
C GLN A 20 11.79 -17.13 4.42
N THR A 21 11.70 -16.66 3.18
CA THR A 21 11.57 -15.23 2.93
C THR A 21 10.23 -14.76 3.49
N VAL A 22 10.32 -13.88 4.47
CA VAL A 22 9.17 -13.25 5.11
C VAL A 22 9.26 -11.75 4.90
N VAL A 23 8.10 -11.11 4.84
CA VAL A 23 7.99 -9.66 4.92
C VAL A 23 8.72 -9.18 6.18
N ASN A 24 9.31 -7.99 6.11
CA ASN A 24 9.99 -7.41 7.26
C ASN A 24 9.69 -5.92 7.38
N SER A 25 10.04 -5.38 8.55
CA SER A 25 9.92 -3.95 8.86
C SER A 25 8.48 -3.44 8.73
N ILE A 26 7.50 -4.27 9.11
CA ILE A 26 6.10 -3.84 9.15
C ILE A 26 5.94 -2.67 10.14
N ASN A 27 5.30 -1.61 9.68
CA ASN A 27 4.89 -0.48 10.49
C ASN A 27 3.45 -0.14 10.16
N ALA A 28 2.67 0.22 11.18
CA ALA A 28 1.28 0.61 11.00
C ALA A 28 0.99 1.87 11.81
N GLN A 29 0.36 2.85 11.17
CA GLN A 29 0.03 4.13 11.77
C GLN A 29 -1.40 4.54 11.42
N TYR A 30 -2.16 4.94 12.45
CA TYR A 30 -3.50 5.51 12.28
C TYR A 30 -3.41 6.96 11.81
N ARG A 31 -4.29 7.33 10.87
CA ARG A 31 -4.59 8.72 10.50
C ARG A 31 -5.95 8.82 9.82
N ASN A 32 -6.78 9.76 10.27
CA ASN A 32 -8.02 10.21 9.61
C ASN A 32 -8.89 9.07 9.10
N GLY A 33 -9.35 8.23 10.04
CA GLY A 33 -10.27 7.13 9.73
C GLY A 33 -9.62 5.93 9.03
N GLN A 34 -8.30 5.92 8.87
CA GLN A 34 -7.57 4.85 8.19
C GLN A 34 -6.32 4.45 8.97
N THR A 35 -5.87 3.22 8.76
CA THR A 35 -4.55 2.74 9.19
C THR A 35 -3.68 2.48 7.96
N PHE A 36 -2.56 3.18 7.87
CA PHE A 36 -1.54 3.00 6.86
C PHE A 36 -0.57 1.93 7.35
N ILE A 37 -0.50 0.80 6.66
CA ILE A 37 0.42 -0.30 6.95
C ILE A 37 1.49 -0.32 5.85
N LYS A 38 2.77 -0.23 6.19
CA LYS A 38 3.89 -0.26 5.24
C LYS A 38 4.94 -1.29 5.64
N TRP A 39 5.68 -1.80 4.67
CA TRP A 39 6.73 -2.80 4.85
C TRP A 39 7.76 -2.72 3.72
N ASN A 40 8.87 -3.44 3.86
CA ASN A 40 9.86 -3.59 2.80
C ASN A 40 9.43 -4.66 1.80
N VAL A 41 9.60 -4.38 0.51
CA VAL A 41 9.37 -5.33 -0.58
C VAL A 41 10.37 -6.48 -0.49
N ILE A 42 9.89 -7.69 -0.72
CA ILE A 42 10.73 -8.87 -0.95
C ILE A 42 11.34 -8.78 -2.35
N THR A 43 12.67 -8.68 -2.43
CA THR A 43 13.38 -8.56 -3.71
C THR A 43 13.16 -9.78 -4.60
N GLY A 44 12.76 -9.54 -5.85
CA GLY A 44 12.54 -10.59 -6.85
C GLY A 44 11.18 -11.29 -6.76
N ASP A 45 10.33 -10.91 -5.82
CA ASP A 45 8.94 -11.39 -5.74
C ASP A 45 8.04 -10.65 -6.72
N THR A 46 7.09 -11.37 -7.31
CA THR A 46 6.10 -10.85 -8.26
C THR A 46 4.66 -11.13 -7.83
N GLY A 47 4.45 -11.68 -6.63
CA GLY A 47 3.14 -12.06 -6.12
C GLY A 47 2.35 -10.93 -5.44
N PHE A 48 1.48 -11.34 -4.52
CA PHE A 48 0.67 -10.48 -3.68
C PHE A 48 1.17 -10.47 -2.24
N TYR A 49 0.91 -9.34 -1.58
CA TYR A 49 0.94 -9.24 -0.13
C TYR A 49 -0.48 -9.30 0.42
N TYR A 50 -0.69 -10.07 1.48
CA TYR A 50 -1.99 -10.23 2.14
C TYR A 50 -1.92 -9.61 3.53
N VAL A 51 -2.95 -8.86 3.89
CA VAL A 51 -3.00 -8.11 5.15
C VAL A 51 -4.05 -8.69 6.07
N TYR A 52 -3.64 -8.97 7.30
CA TYR A 52 -4.50 -9.49 8.36
C TYR A 52 -4.63 -8.49 9.49
N ARG A 53 -5.79 -8.51 10.16
CA ARG A 53 -6.12 -7.66 11.30
C ARG A 53 -6.72 -8.48 12.42
N PHE A 54 -6.30 -8.21 13.65
CA PHE A 54 -6.82 -8.89 14.84
C PHE A 54 -6.89 -7.94 16.04
N ASP A 55 -7.62 -8.30 17.08
CA ASP A 55 -7.72 -7.54 18.35
C ASP A 55 -6.64 -7.93 19.38
N HIS A 56 -5.87 -8.97 19.08
CA HIS A 56 -4.68 -9.38 19.82
C HIS A 56 -3.48 -9.50 18.89
N GLN A 57 -2.27 -9.56 19.45
CA GLN A 57 -1.06 -9.75 18.68
C GLN A 57 -1.17 -11.00 17.79
N ILE A 58 -0.84 -10.85 16.50
CA ILE A 58 -0.91 -11.94 15.53
C ILE A 58 0.37 -12.77 15.62
N THR A 59 0.21 -14.09 15.67
CA THR A 59 1.26 -15.10 15.84
C THR A 59 0.93 -16.33 15.00
N ASN A 60 1.86 -17.29 14.89
CA ASN A 60 1.60 -18.56 14.21
C ASN A 60 0.41 -19.35 14.78
N ASN A 61 0.08 -19.16 16.06
CA ASN A 61 -1.01 -19.90 16.70
C ASN A 61 -2.39 -19.31 16.42
N ASN A 62 -2.48 -18.08 15.89
CA ASN A 62 -3.76 -17.38 15.73
C ASN A 62 -3.95 -16.69 14.37
N ILE A 63 -2.99 -16.80 13.43
CA ILE A 63 -3.11 -16.23 12.08
C ILE A 63 -4.37 -16.73 11.33
N ASP A 64 -4.81 -17.97 11.59
CA ASP A 64 -6.05 -18.53 11.03
C ASP A 64 -7.33 -17.91 11.60
N SER A 65 -7.26 -17.31 12.79
CA SER A 65 -8.37 -16.57 13.40
C SER A 65 -8.34 -15.07 13.08
N ALA A 66 -7.21 -14.56 12.57
CA ALA A 66 -7.08 -13.17 12.18
C ALA A 66 -7.95 -12.88 10.95
N LYS A 67 -8.58 -11.70 10.92
CA LYS A 67 -9.42 -11.28 9.81
C LYS A 67 -8.54 -10.90 8.63
N TYR A 68 -8.73 -11.57 7.49
CA TYR A 68 -8.21 -11.09 6.20
C TYR A 68 -8.86 -9.75 5.83
N VAL A 69 -8.04 -8.74 5.57
CA VAL A 69 -8.47 -7.38 5.21
C VAL A 69 -8.46 -7.19 3.70
N GLY A 70 -7.47 -7.77 3.03
CA GLY A 70 -7.31 -7.67 1.59
C GLY A 70 -5.86 -7.90 1.18
N ARG A 71 -5.59 -7.74 -0.12
CA ARG A 71 -4.25 -7.91 -0.70
C ARG A 71 -3.91 -6.80 -1.68
N VAL A 72 -2.62 -6.65 -1.94
CA VAL A 72 -2.06 -5.71 -2.91
C VAL A 72 -0.93 -6.38 -3.70
N PRO A 73 -0.69 -6.00 -4.96
CA PRO A 73 0.44 -6.50 -5.73
C PRO A 73 1.78 -6.04 -5.13
N HIS A 74 2.86 -6.74 -5.46
CA HIS A 74 4.19 -6.48 -4.88
C HIS A 74 4.71 -5.03 -5.04
N ASN A 75 4.27 -4.32 -6.08
CA ASN A 75 4.73 -2.99 -6.47
C ASN A 75 3.68 -1.88 -6.23
N PHE A 76 2.76 -2.11 -5.29
CA PHE A 76 1.63 -1.21 -5.05
C PHE A 76 2.02 0.21 -4.59
N SER A 77 3.25 0.42 -4.11
CA SER A 77 3.79 1.75 -3.77
C SER A 77 3.97 2.68 -4.95
N LEU A 78 4.04 2.15 -6.18
CA LEU A 78 4.20 2.95 -7.39
C LEU A 78 2.91 3.71 -7.70
N ASN A 79 2.99 5.04 -7.75
CA ASN A 79 1.91 5.88 -8.24
C ASN A 79 1.94 5.87 -9.77
N TYR A 80 1.34 4.84 -10.36
CA TYR A 80 1.25 4.66 -11.81
C TYR A 80 0.63 5.87 -12.52
N PHE A 81 -0.39 6.47 -11.91
CA PHE A 81 -1.09 7.62 -12.47
C PHE A 81 -0.14 8.80 -12.66
N LEU A 82 0.59 9.21 -11.62
CA LEU A 82 1.56 10.30 -11.73
C LEU A 82 2.77 9.92 -12.58
N THR A 83 3.23 8.67 -12.48
CA THR A 83 4.38 8.20 -13.26
C THR A 83 4.08 8.26 -14.76
N LEU A 84 2.89 7.83 -15.19
CA LEU A 84 2.48 7.88 -16.59
C LEU A 84 2.09 9.30 -17.02
N GLY A 85 1.34 10.02 -16.20
CA GLY A 85 0.90 11.39 -16.48
C GLY A 85 2.04 12.39 -16.62
N THR A 86 3.20 12.13 -15.99
CA THR A 86 4.40 12.98 -16.10
C THR A 86 5.45 12.44 -17.05
N LYS A 87 5.24 11.28 -17.69
CA LYS A 87 6.25 10.61 -18.52
C LYS A 87 6.72 11.42 -19.73
N GLN A 88 5.88 12.33 -20.23
CA GLN A 88 6.22 13.21 -21.36
C GLN A 88 7.19 14.33 -20.95
N VAL A 89 7.38 14.57 -19.66
CA VAL A 89 8.39 15.49 -19.15
C VAL A 89 9.74 14.74 -19.17
N VAL A 90 10.66 15.20 -20.03
CA VAL A 90 12.00 14.61 -20.18
C VAL A 90 12.68 14.54 -18.81
N GLY A 91 13.11 13.33 -18.42
CA GLY A 91 13.75 13.09 -17.12
C GLY A 91 12.80 12.95 -15.94
N SER A 92 11.48 12.84 -16.15
CA SER A 92 10.55 12.61 -15.04
C SER A 92 10.84 11.27 -14.35
N PRO A 93 11.14 11.28 -13.04
CA PRO A 93 11.42 10.05 -12.31
C PRO A 93 10.13 9.25 -12.10
N GLN A 94 10.28 7.95 -11.79
CA GLN A 94 9.19 7.17 -11.23
C GLN A 94 8.66 7.83 -9.95
N ARG A 95 7.34 7.84 -9.78
CA ARG A 95 6.67 8.48 -8.65
C ARG A 95 6.03 7.43 -7.76
N TYR A 96 6.28 7.53 -6.47
CA TYR A 96 5.71 6.66 -5.45
C TYR A 96 4.69 7.43 -4.62
N PHE A 97 3.78 6.71 -3.96
CA PHE A 97 2.76 7.36 -3.14
C PHE A 97 3.38 8.10 -1.95
N VAL A 98 2.86 9.30 -1.71
CA VAL A 98 3.02 10.02 -0.45
C VAL A 98 1.91 9.56 0.48
N ILE A 99 2.29 9.06 1.65
CA ILE A 99 1.34 8.59 2.67
C ILE A 99 1.24 9.57 3.84
N ASN A 100 2.18 10.50 4.02
CA ASN A 100 2.06 11.63 4.93
C ASN A 100 2.78 12.89 4.41
N ARG A 101 2.26 14.08 4.72
CA ARG A 101 2.90 15.36 4.35
C ARG A 101 3.58 16.06 5.52
N ASP A 102 3.18 15.78 6.75
CA ASP A 102 3.77 16.38 7.94
C ASP A 102 3.92 15.37 9.10
N PRO A 103 5.13 14.82 9.35
CA PRO A 103 6.31 14.94 8.49
C PRO A 103 6.12 14.23 7.15
N LEU A 104 6.85 14.65 6.11
CA LEU A 104 6.80 14.01 4.80
C LEU A 104 7.21 12.53 4.89
N ASP A 105 6.31 11.65 4.46
CA ASP A 105 6.52 10.21 4.37
C ASP A 105 6.10 9.77 2.97
N SER A 106 7.09 9.62 2.09
CA SER A 106 6.94 9.16 0.72
C SER A 106 7.58 7.79 0.57
N LEU A 107 6.89 6.89 -0.12
CA LEU A 107 7.38 5.55 -0.39
C LEU A 107 8.48 5.57 -1.47
N ASN A 108 9.12 4.43 -1.67
CA ASN A 108 10.06 4.20 -2.76
C ASN A 108 9.95 2.75 -3.29
N GLU A 109 10.79 2.39 -4.25
CA GLU A 109 10.82 1.05 -4.88
C GLU A 109 11.04 -0.12 -3.91
N SER A 110 11.69 0.12 -2.78
CA SER A 110 11.96 -0.90 -1.77
C SER A 110 10.82 -1.07 -0.77
N GLN A 111 9.74 -0.29 -0.90
CA GLN A 111 8.64 -0.27 0.05
C GLN A 111 7.32 -0.63 -0.62
N CYS A 112 6.41 -1.21 0.15
CA CYS A 112 5.02 -1.44 -0.23
C CYS A 112 4.11 -1.06 0.94
N PHE A 113 2.81 -0.96 0.67
CA PHE A 113 1.86 -0.51 1.67
C PHE A 113 0.44 -0.99 1.40
N PHE A 114 -0.41 -0.83 2.42
CA PHE A 114 -1.84 -1.08 2.41
C PHE A 114 -2.53 -0.01 3.26
N VAL A 115 -3.73 0.40 2.89
CA VAL A 115 -4.54 1.34 3.68
C VAL A 115 -5.84 0.66 4.10
N ALA A 116 -6.01 0.46 5.41
CA ALA A 116 -7.21 -0.16 5.98
C ALA A 116 -8.16 0.93 6.51
N THR A 117 -9.39 0.98 6.02
CA THR A 117 -10.42 1.86 6.57
C THR A 117 -10.92 1.36 7.92
N CYS A 118 -10.95 2.24 8.92
CA CYS A 118 -11.38 1.94 10.28
C CYS A 118 -12.91 1.93 10.39
N SER A 119 -13.50 0.79 10.75
CA SER A 119 -14.95 0.65 10.95
C SER A 119 -15.42 0.71 12.40
N LYS A 120 -14.48 0.69 13.35
CA LYS A 120 -14.76 0.73 14.80
C LYS A 120 -13.60 1.39 15.53
N ASP A 121 -13.90 2.02 16.66
CA ASP A 121 -12.91 2.53 17.61
C ASP A 121 -12.38 1.36 18.43
N LYS A 122 -11.15 0.93 18.15
CA LYS A 122 -10.53 -0.22 18.82
C LYS A 122 -9.02 -0.24 18.61
N SER A 123 -8.32 -0.87 19.55
CA SER A 123 -6.92 -1.24 19.35
C SER A 123 -6.84 -2.52 18.53
N VAL A 124 -5.95 -2.55 17.53
CA VAL A 124 -5.75 -3.71 16.64
C VAL A 124 -4.30 -3.96 16.31
N TYR A 125 -4.02 -5.20 15.93
CA TYR A 125 -2.73 -5.65 15.43
C TYR A 125 -2.86 -6.01 13.95
N TYR A 126 -1.78 -5.81 13.21
CA TYR A 126 -1.67 -6.16 11.81
C TYR A 126 -0.55 -7.16 11.56
N ALA A 127 -0.73 -7.98 10.54
CA ALA A 127 0.29 -8.83 9.96
C ALA A 127 0.22 -8.76 8.44
N VAL A 128 1.37 -8.94 7.80
CA VAL A 128 1.49 -9.02 6.35
C VAL A 128 2.18 -10.33 5.99
N THR A 129 1.59 -11.06 5.07
CA THR A 129 2.16 -12.27 4.48
C THR A 129 2.35 -12.02 2.99
N SER A 130 3.08 -12.88 2.31
CA SER A 130 3.32 -12.79 0.87
C SER A 130 3.13 -14.14 0.22
N ASP A 131 2.92 -14.15 -1.09
CA ASP A 131 3.14 -15.36 -1.87
C ASP A 131 4.60 -15.85 -1.73
N SER A 132 4.77 -17.15 -1.92
CA SER A 132 6.06 -17.83 -1.96
C SER A 132 5.99 -19.02 -2.91
N LEU A 133 7.12 -19.44 -3.45
CA LEU A 133 7.17 -20.62 -4.31
C LEU A 133 7.01 -21.89 -3.48
N GLY A 134 5.91 -22.60 -3.68
CA GLY A 134 5.66 -23.92 -3.10
C GLY A 134 6.62 -24.98 -3.64
N LEU A 135 6.62 -26.16 -3.01
CA LEU A 135 7.47 -27.29 -3.41
C LEU A 135 7.19 -27.80 -4.83
N ASP A 136 5.98 -27.54 -5.34
CA ASP A 136 5.52 -27.89 -6.69
C ASP A 136 5.72 -26.76 -7.71
N GLY A 137 6.34 -25.64 -7.30
CA GLY A 137 6.55 -24.47 -8.15
C GLY A 137 5.31 -23.57 -8.28
N THR A 138 4.23 -23.83 -7.55
CA THR A 138 3.06 -22.95 -7.53
C THR A 138 3.24 -21.81 -6.52
N MET A 139 2.67 -20.64 -6.79
CA MET A 139 2.65 -19.55 -5.81
C MET A 139 1.61 -19.86 -4.75
N VAL A 140 2.05 -19.95 -3.50
CA VAL A 140 1.21 -20.18 -2.32
C VAL A 140 1.56 -19.15 -1.26
N GLU A 141 0.55 -18.62 -0.58
CA GLU A 141 0.73 -17.69 0.51
C GLU A 141 1.56 -18.33 1.65
N ASN A 142 2.68 -17.69 1.98
CA ASN A 142 3.45 -18.00 3.18
C ASN A 142 2.85 -17.28 4.40
N ARG A 143 2.10 -18.04 5.21
CA ARG A 143 1.43 -17.54 6.42
C ARG A 143 2.26 -17.62 7.69
N TYR A 144 3.57 -17.87 7.59
CA TYR A 144 4.45 -17.90 8.75
C TYR A 144 4.64 -16.50 9.34
N ILE A 145 4.40 -16.36 10.64
CA ILE A 145 4.45 -15.10 11.37
C ILE A 145 5.68 -15.05 12.28
N ILE A 146 6.45 -13.99 12.14
CA ILE A 146 7.53 -13.57 13.04
C ILE A 146 7.11 -12.23 13.65
N PRO A 147 6.67 -12.21 14.93
CA PRO A 147 6.34 -10.97 15.62
C PRO A 147 7.51 -9.98 15.59
N GLY A 148 7.21 -8.72 15.25
CA GLY A 148 8.20 -7.66 15.07
C GLY A 148 8.81 -7.57 13.67
N ALA A 149 8.64 -8.59 12.82
CA ALA A 149 9.10 -8.56 11.42
C ALA A 149 7.92 -8.35 10.46
N ASN A 150 7.02 -9.33 10.37
CA ASN A 150 5.82 -9.26 9.52
C ASN A 150 4.51 -9.18 10.30
N SER A 151 4.58 -9.03 11.63
CA SER A 151 3.45 -8.59 12.46
C SER A 151 3.88 -7.52 13.45
N ILE A 152 3.07 -6.49 13.64
CA ILE A 152 3.37 -5.43 14.62
C ILE A 152 3.24 -5.96 16.05
N MET A 153 4.12 -5.51 16.94
CA MET A 153 4.10 -5.90 18.36
C MET A 153 3.28 -4.95 19.24
N SER A 154 2.96 -3.75 18.74
CA SER A 154 2.13 -2.77 19.42
C SER A 154 0.86 -2.55 18.62
N SER A 155 -0.27 -2.44 19.30
CA SER A 155 -1.53 -2.19 18.63
C SER A 155 -1.61 -0.77 18.08
N VAL A 156 -2.32 -0.61 16.97
CA VAL A 156 -2.78 0.68 16.47
C VAL A 156 -4.13 1.00 17.10
N SER A 157 -4.26 2.18 17.71
CA SER A 157 -5.54 2.67 18.24
C SER A 157 -6.34 3.31 17.10
N GLU A 158 -7.22 2.54 16.47
CA GLU A 158 -8.07 3.01 15.39
C GLU A 158 -9.26 3.83 15.91
N LYS A 159 -9.70 4.80 15.09
CA LYS A 159 -10.94 5.55 15.27
C LYS A 159 -11.67 5.74 13.96
N VAL A 160 -12.98 5.64 13.95
CA VAL A 160 -13.81 5.98 12.78
C VAL A 160 -13.84 7.49 12.61
N ALA A 161 -13.34 7.98 11.48
CA ALA A 161 -13.32 9.39 11.13
C ALA A 161 -13.41 9.56 9.61
N PRO A 162 -13.66 10.77 9.09
CA PRO A 162 -13.55 11.05 7.66
C PRO A 162 -12.16 10.72 7.14
N ILE A 163 -12.10 10.13 5.95
CA ILE A 163 -10.83 9.94 5.22
C ILE A 163 -10.40 11.25 4.59
N GLU A 164 -9.10 11.50 4.55
CA GLU A 164 -8.53 12.71 3.96
C GLU A 164 -7.75 12.39 2.68
N ALA A 165 -7.88 13.29 1.70
CA ALA A 165 -7.04 13.27 0.50
C ALA A 165 -5.62 13.70 0.86
N ILE A 166 -4.62 13.05 0.26
CA ILE A 166 -3.21 13.35 0.48
C ILE A 166 -2.63 13.96 -0.76
N LEU A 167 -2.09 15.17 -0.65
CA LEU A 167 -1.31 15.82 -1.70
C LEU A 167 -0.11 14.94 -2.08
N GLN A 168 -0.07 14.53 -3.35
CA GLN A 168 1.01 13.72 -3.92
C GLN A 168 2.07 14.59 -4.59
N ILE A 169 1.62 15.61 -5.33
CA ILE A 169 2.46 16.60 -6.00
C ILE A 169 1.67 17.89 -6.14
N ASP A 170 2.36 19.02 -6.02
CA ASP A 170 1.86 20.38 -6.18
C ASP A 170 2.51 21.04 -7.40
N ASP A 171 1.85 22.09 -7.90
CA ASP A 171 2.38 22.99 -8.94
C ASP A 171 2.92 22.28 -10.20
N LEU A 172 2.22 21.24 -10.67
CA LEU A 172 2.60 20.50 -11.87
C LEU A 172 1.96 21.14 -13.11
N PRO A 173 2.70 21.52 -14.16
CA PRO A 173 2.11 22.14 -15.35
C PRO A 173 1.21 21.14 -16.11
N LEU A 174 0.10 21.62 -16.66
CA LEU A 174 -0.73 20.82 -17.56
C LEU A 174 0.02 20.54 -18.87
N LEU A 175 -0.17 19.34 -19.42
CA LEU A 175 0.47 18.94 -20.68
C LEU A 175 -0.02 19.74 -21.88
N ILE A 176 -1.28 20.18 -21.85
CA ILE A 176 -1.93 20.92 -22.94
C ILE A 176 -1.75 22.44 -22.83
N ASP A 177 -1.46 22.94 -21.63
CA ASP A 177 -1.25 24.36 -21.37
C ASP A 177 -0.24 24.52 -20.22
N SER A 178 1.00 24.86 -20.55
CA SER A 178 2.07 25.01 -19.57
C SER A 178 1.94 26.26 -18.69
N THR A 179 0.95 27.12 -18.94
CA THR A 179 0.66 28.29 -18.09
C THR A 179 -0.28 27.95 -16.93
N LEU A 180 -0.95 26.80 -17.00
CA LEU A 180 -1.84 26.28 -15.97
C LEU A 180 -1.14 25.18 -15.17
N PHE A 181 -1.33 25.19 -13.86
CA PHE A 181 -0.74 24.25 -12.93
C PHE A 181 -1.84 23.49 -12.19
N TYR A 182 -1.52 22.28 -11.72
CA TYR A 182 -2.44 21.49 -10.91
C TYR A 182 -1.73 20.81 -9.75
N ASP A 183 -2.50 20.64 -8.69
CA ASP A 183 -2.17 19.80 -7.56
C ASP A 183 -2.82 18.44 -7.73
N ALA A 184 -2.07 17.37 -7.50
CA ALA A 184 -2.60 16.02 -7.52
C ALA A 184 -2.72 15.46 -6.10
N TYR A 185 -3.90 14.96 -5.76
CA TYR A 185 -4.19 14.30 -4.50
C TYR A 185 -4.54 12.84 -4.73
N THR A 186 -4.38 12.02 -3.70
CA THR A 186 -4.89 10.65 -3.67
C THR A 186 -5.76 10.45 -2.45
N VAL A 187 -6.93 9.86 -2.66
CA VAL A 187 -7.76 9.26 -1.61
C VAL A 187 -7.60 7.74 -1.69
N PHE A 188 -7.29 7.09 -0.58
CA PHE A 188 -7.22 5.64 -0.54
C PHE A 188 -8.57 5.06 -0.14
N GLY A 189 -9.19 4.29 -1.02
CA GLY A 189 -10.46 3.61 -0.76
C GLY A 189 -10.23 2.13 -0.43
N GLY A 190 -11.19 1.54 0.28
CA GLY A 190 -11.20 0.10 0.59
C GLY A 190 -12.62 -0.49 0.55
N ASN A 191 -12.72 -1.75 0.97
CA ASN A 191 -13.97 -2.53 0.98
C ASN A 191 -14.78 -2.42 2.28
N VAL A 192 -14.64 -1.31 3.01
CA VAL A 192 -15.31 -1.11 4.30
C VAL A 192 -16.16 0.16 4.25
N LYS A 193 -17.47 0.00 4.42
CA LYS A 193 -18.41 1.11 4.59
C LYS A 193 -18.31 1.70 6.00
N THR A 194 -18.33 3.02 6.08
CA THR A 194 -18.51 3.78 7.32
C THR A 194 -19.65 4.79 7.16
N GLN A 195 -19.89 5.60 8.20
CA GLN A 195 -20.82 6.74 8.10
C GLN A 195 -20.26 7.90 7.25
N TYR A 196 -18.95 7.92 6.99
CA TYR A 196 -18.27 8.98 6.24
C TYR A 196 -17.85 8.56 4.83
N THR A 197 -17.71 7.26 4.59
CA THR A 197 -17.12 6.74 3.34
C THR A 197 -17.88 5.48 2.89
N PRO A 198 -18.29 5.41 1.62
CA PRO A 198 -18.85 4.18 1.07
C PRO A 198 -17.77 3.11 0.88
N GLU A 199 -18.18 1.88 0.56
CA GLU A 199 -17.25 0.88 0.02
C GLU A 199 -16.81 1.36 -1.37
N MET A 200 -15.50 1.52 -1.55
CA MET A 200 -14.92 2.02 -2.81
C MET A 200 -14.30 0.88 -3.63
N THR A 201 -14.04 -0.28 -3.03
CA THR A 201 -13.40 -1.44 -3.67
C THR A 201 -14.05 -2.74 -3.19
N ASN A 202 -13.91 -3.82 -3.97
CA ASN A 202 -14.38 -5.15 -3.56
C ASN A 202 -13.36 -5.87 -2.66
N GLU A 203 -12.07 -5.63 -2.87
CA GLU A 203 -10.96 -6.23 -2.14
C GLU A 203 -9.84 -5.20 -1.99
N GLY A 204 -9.08 -5.31 -0.90
CA GLY A 204 -7.85 -4.57 -0.70
C GLY A 204 -8.06 -3.07 -0.51
N CYS A 205 -7.04 -2.31 -0.90
CA CYS A 205 -7.09 -0.86 -1.00
C CYS A 205 -6.77 -0.42 -2.42
N LEU A 206 -7.42 0.64 -2.91
CA LEU A 206 -7.12 1.26 -4.19
C LEU A 206 -6.89 2.76 -4.05
N PRO A 207 -5.90 3.34 -4.76
CA PRO A 207 -5.72 4.78 -4.85
C PRO A 207 -6.73 5.37 -5.84
N PHE A 208 -7.42 6.42 -5.41
CA PHE A 208 -8.26 7.26 -6.26
C PHE A 208 -7.55 8.60 -6.41
N ASN A 209 -6.94 8.81 -7.57
CA ASN A 209 -6.20 10.03 -7.87
C ASN A 209 -7.17 11.12 -8.37
N MET A 210 -6.91 12.35 -7.95
CA MET A 210 -7.64 13.54 -8.36
C MET A 210 -6.66 14.68 -8.63
N GLY A 211 -6.88 15.41 -9.72
CA GLY A 211 -6.20 16.68 -9.99
C GLY A 211 -7.12 17.84 -9.65
N ILE A 212 -6.56 18.90 -9.09
CA ILE A 212 -7.24 20.19 -8.88
C ILE A 212 -6.42 21.24 -9.61
N VAL A 213 -7.02 21.86 -10.62
CA VAL A 213 -6.48 23.06 -11.26
C VAL A 213 -7.09 24.24 -10.49
N PRO A 214 -6.28 25.05 -9.78
CA PRO A 214 -6.77 26.29 -9.20
C PRO A 214 -7.28 27.21 -10.32
N ASP A 215 -8.43 27.82 -10.11
CA ASP A 215 -8.88 28.91 -10.97
C ASP A 215 -8.27 30.19 -10.43
N ASP A 216 -7.40 30.80 -11.23
CA ASP A 216 -6.70 32.03 -10.87
C ASP A 216 -7.53 33.28 -11.17
N ASP A 217 -8.75 33.16 -11.71
CA ASP A 217 -9.62 34.30 -12.01
C ASP A 217 -10.25 34.88 -10.73
N PRO A 218 -9.78 36.05 -10.23
CA PRO A 218 -10.33 36.66 -9.03
C PRO A 218 -11.74 37.25 -9.23
N ALA A 219 -12.23 37.30 -10.48
CA ALA A 219 -13.53 37.86 -10.84
C ALA A 219 -14.58 36.78 -11.19
N GLY A 220 -14.17 35.51 -11.34
CA GLY A 220 -15.04 34.38 -11.63
C GLY A 220 -15.47 33.61 -10.36
N PRO A 221 -16.55 32.80 -10.42
CA PRO A 221 -16.81 31.83 -9.39
C PRO A 221 -15.71 30.75 -9.46
N ASN A 222 -14.75 30.76 -8.53
CA ASN A 222 -13.64 29.80 -8.45
C ASN A 222 -14.09 28.38 -8.83
N ALA A 223 -13.79 27.95 -10.05
CA ALA A 223 -14.22 26.66 -10.55
C ALA A 223 -13.07 25.65 -10.39
N SER A 224 -13.22 24.71 -9.44
CA SER A 224 -12.29 23.58 -9.36
C SER A 224 -12.74 22.49 -10.33
N THR A 225 -11.91 22.17 -11.32
CA THR A 225 -12.13 21.00 -12.17
C THR A 225 -11.55 19.75 -11.51
N PHE A 226 -12.39 18.75 -11.29
CA PHE A 226 -12.00 17.47 -10.71
C PHE A 226 -11.90 16.38 -11.78
N PHE A 227 -10.79 15.65 -11.77
CA PHE A 227 -10.60 14.47 -12.63
C PHE A 227 -10.62 13.20 -11.78
N PHE A 228 -11.60 12.33 -11.98
CA PHE A 228 -11.62 11.01 -11.35
C PHE A 228 -11.07 9.96 -12.30
N TYR A 229 -10.07 9.19 -11.84
CA TYR A 229 -9.58 8.06 -12.60
C TYR A 229 -9.42 6.82 -11.73
N GLY A 230 -10.16 5.76 -12.07
CA GLY A 230 -9.98 4.43 -11.52
C GLY A 230 -9.29 3.53 -12.54
N GLY A 231 -7.96 3.33 -12.42
CA GLY A 231 -7.20 2.44 -13.29
C GLY A 231 -5.84 3.02 -13.75
N GLY A 232 -5.08 2.25 -14.54
CA GLY A 232 -3.71 2.56 -14.97
C GLY A 232 -3.54 3.30 -16.30
N GLY A 233 -4.52 4.08 -16.77
CA GLY A 233 -4.42 4.90 -17.98
C GLY A 233 -4.11 6.37 -17.69
N ASN A 234 -3.68 7.11 -18.72
CA ASN A 234 -3.32 8.53 -18.61
C ASN A 234 -4.58 9.42 -18.63
N ALA A 235 -4.95 10.01 -17.49
CA ALA A 235 -6.13 10.89 -17.41
C ALA A 235 -5.96 12.22 -18.15
N TYR A 236 -4.73 12.64 -18.42
CA TYR A 236 -4.43 13.97 -18.96
C TYR A 236 -4.37 14.01 -20.49
N GLU A 237 -4.36 12.84 -21.17
CA GLU A 237 -4.47 12.77 -22.63
C GLU A 237 -5.90 12.97 -23.14
N ASN A 238 -6.93 12.80 -22.29
CA ASN A 238 -8.34 12.94 -22.66
C ASN A 238 -8.96 14.29 -22.29
N VAL A 239 -8.17 15.25 -21.79
CA VAL A 239 -8.66 16.60 -21.48
C VAL A 239 -8.69 17.41 -22.78
N SER A 240 -9.66 17.09 -23.64
CA SER A 240 -10.09 18.02 -24.70
C SER A 240 -11.35 18.74 -24.22
N GLY A 241 -11.15 19.94 -23.67
CA GLY A 241 -12.15 21.01 -23.58
C GLY A 241 -13.47 20.66 -22.89
N ILE A 242 -13.47 20.53 -21.56
CA ILE A 242 -14.68 20.85 -20.80
C ILE A 242 -14.49 22.26 -20.24
N HIS A 243 -14.98 23.25 -20.97
CA HIS A 243 -15.38 24.52 -20.36
C HIS A 243 -16.63 24.22 -19.53
N ILE A 244 -16.54 24.36 -18.20
CA ILE A 244 -17.70 24.51 -17.32
C ILE A 244 -17.94 26.00 -17.17
#